data_AF-A0A183E1B3-F1
#
_entry.id   AF-A0A183E1B3-F1
#
_cell.length_a   1.000
_cell.length_b   1.000
_cell.length_c   1.000
_cell.angle_alpha   90.00
_cell.angle_beta   90.00
_cell.angle_gamma   90.00
#
_symmetry.space_group_name_H-M   'P 1'
#
loop_
_entity.id
_entity.type
_entity.pdbx_description
1 polymer ?
#
loop_
_entity_poly.entity_id
_entity_poly.type
_entity_poly.pdbx_seq_one_letter_code
_entity_poly.pdbx_strand_id
1 'polypeptide(L)'
;MCVFAFLAKLTLNPPEGIIAGPISEDNFFEWECLITGPDETCFENGVFPAKIIFPQVIHRRSLRKSYEPNDESAANVNAAKMWREDRAQFELIADNLVRKTLCLPPNTSL
;
A
#
# COMPACT_ATOMS: atom_id res chain seq x y z
N MET A 1 13.82 18.57 -10.21
CA MET A 1 12.79 19.39 -9.56
C MET A 1 11.53 18.60 -9.17
N CYS A 2 11.07 17.54 -9.86
CA CYS A 2 9.81 16.86 -9.50
C CYS A 2 9.87 15.80 -8.39
N VAL A 3 10.99 15.10 -8.19
CA VAL A 3 11.05 14.02 -7.17
C VAL A 3 11.10 14.62 -5.76
N PHE A 4 12.06 15.52 -5.49
CA PHE A 4 12.21 16.15 -4.16
C PHE A 4 10.96 16.88 -3.65
N ALA A 5 10.18 17.52 -4.53
CA ALA A 5 8.95 18.22 -4.12
C ALA A 5 7.79 17.25 -3.79
N PHE A 6 7.73 16.07 -4.41
CA PHE A 6 6.77 15.01 -4.07
C PHE A 6 7.20 14.28 -2.79
N LEU A 7 8.50 14.02 -2.64
CA LEU A 7 9.08 13.45 -1.43
C LEU A 7 8.85 14.35 -0.20
N ALA A 8 9.02 15.67 -0.36
CA ALA A 8 8.71 16.65 0.67
C ALA A 8 7.23 16.64 1.08
N LYS A 9 6.29 16.30 0.18
CA LYS A 9 4.88 16.18 0.57
C LYS A 9 4.64 14.95 1.46
N LEU A 10 5.27 13.82 1.15
CA LEU A 10 5.17 12.59 1.95
C LEU A 10 5.87 12.73 3.31
N THR A 11 6.96 13.50 3.42
CA THR A 11 7.68 13.69 4.68
C THR A 11 7.19 14.89 5.51
N LEU A 12 6.70 15.96 4.87
CA LEU A 12 6.25 17.18 5.56
C LEU A 12 4.77 17.13 5.95
N ASN A 13 3.93 16.46 5.15
CA ASN A 13 2.50 16.26 5.41
C ASN A 13 2.08 14.86 4.93
N PRO A 14 2.57 13.78 5.57
CA PRO A 14 2.14 12.43 5.22
C PRO A 14 0.61 12.33 5.28
N PRO A 15 -0.04 11.67 4.30
CA PRO A 15 -1.44 11.29 4.44
C PRO A 15 -1.63 10.50 5.75
N GLU A 16 -2.78 10.70 6.39
CA GLU A 16 -3.11 9.98 7.62
C GLU A 16 -2.95 8.47 7.41
N GLY A 17 -2.28 7.81 8.34
CA GLY A 17 -2.00 6.38 8.28
C GLY A 17 -0.84 5.96 7.38
N ILE A 18 -0.08 6.88 6.78
CA ILE A 18 1.10 6.55 5.96
C ILE A 18 2.37 7.12 6.60
N ILE A 19 3.37 6.26 6.80
CA ILE A 19 4.73 6.67 7.18
C ILE A 19 5.65 6.17 6.07
N ALA A 20 6.54 7.01 5.54
CA ALA A 20 7.45 6.60 4.46
C ALA A 20 8.81 7.33 4.54
N GLY A 21 9.89 6.64 4.20
CA GLY A 21 11.23 7.22 4.15
C GLY A 21 12.25 6.34 3.41
N PRO A 22 13.42 6.90 3.05
CA PRO A 22 14.49 6.12 2.44
C PRO A 22 14.99 5.04 3.40
N ILE A 23 15.28 3.86 2.86
CA ILE A 23 15.80 2.72 3.64
C ILE A 23 17.22 2.99 4.13
N SER A 24 18.00 3.75 3.35
CA SER A 24 19.38 4.12 3.65
C SER A 24 19.68 5.52 3.15
N GLU A 25 20.59 6.22 3.84
CA GLU A 25 21.13 7.52 3.45
C GLU A 25 21.99 7.44 2.17
N ASP A 26 22.48 6.25 1.80
CA ASP A 26 23.28 6.04 0.60
C ASP A 26 22.42 5.80 -0.66
N ASN A 27 21.15 5.41 -0.49
CA ASN A 27 20.26 5.05 -1.59
C ASN A 27 18.85 5.64 -1.41
N PHE A 28 18.70 6.88 -1.85
CA PHE A 28 17.42 7.60 -1.84
C PHE A 28 16.37 7.07 -2.84
N PHE A 29 16.68 6.05 -3.63
CA PHE A 29 15.75 5.47 -4.60
C PHE A 29 14.95 4.29 -4.05
N GLU A 30 15.29 3.80 -2.86
CA GLU A 30 14.56 2.73 -2.20
C GLU A 30 14.01 3.22 -0.88
N TRP A 31 12.69 3.16 -0.74
CA TRP A 31 11.97 3.65 0.41
C TRP A 31 11.16 2.52 1.04
N GLU A 32 11.07 2.55 2.36
CA GLU A 32 10.14 1.75 3.12
C GLU A 32 8.98 2.63 3.55
N CYS A 33 7.78 2.06 3.52
CA CYS A 33 6.61 2.69 4.09
C CYS A 33 5.78 1.71 4.92
N LEU A 34 5.13 2.25 5.94
CA LEU A 34 4.11 1.59 6.73
C LEU A 34 2.77 2.23 6.40
N ILE A 35 1.79 1.40 6.07
CA ILE A 35 0.43 1.83 5.76
C ILE A 35 -0.48 1.21 6.81
N THR A 36 -1.20 2.04 7.55
CA THR A 36 -2.24 1.56 8.46
C THR A 36 -3.52 1.30 7.68
N GLY A 37 -4.22 0.22 8.04
CA GLY A 37 -5.54 -0.04 7.47
C GLY A 37 -6.54 1.03 7.91
N PRO A 38 -7.38 1.56 7.00
CA PRO A 38 -8.38 2.57 7.35
C PRO A 38 -9.46 2.02 8.29
N ASP A 39 -10.00 2.92 9.12
CA ASP A 39 -11.16 2.65 9.97
C ASP A 39 -12.39 2.28 9.14
N GLU A 40 -13.28 1.47 9.73
CA GLU A 40 -14.50 0.98 9.10
C GLU A 40 -14.25 0.10 7.85
N THR A 41 -13.07 -0.52 7.78
CA THR A 41 -12.72 -1.49 6.72
C THR A 41 -12.27 -2.82 7.30
N CYS A 42 -12.29 -3.88 6.50
CA CYS A 42 -11.75 -5.19 6.90
C CYS A 42 -10.22 -5.21 7.09
N PHE A 43 -9.54 -4.08 6.87
CA PHE A 43 -8.11 -3.92 7.11
C PHE A 43 -7.80 -3.09 8.35
N GLU A 44 -8.83 -2.54 9.03
CA GLU A 44 -8.69 -1.73 10.23
C GLU A 44 -7.74 -2.38 11.26
N ASN A 45 -6.94 -1.57 11.94
CA ASN A 45 -5.87 -1.99 12.87
C ASN A 45 -4.68 -2.72 12.23
N GLY A 46 -4.71 -3.02 10.93
CA GLY A 46 -3.59 -3.62 10.22
C GLY A 46 -2.44 -2.62 10.01
N VAL A 47 -1.20 -3.12 10.02
CA VAL A 47 -0.01 -2.32 9.67
C VAL A 47 0.77 -3.03 8.57
N PHE A 48 0.70 -2.49 7.36
CA PHE A 48 1.20 -3.13 6.15
C PHE A 48 2.51 -2.46 5.70
N PRO A 49 3.66 -3.14 5.87
CA PRO A 49 4.92 -2.66 5.31
C PRO A 49 4.92 -2.81 3.80
N ALA A 50 5.42 -1.80 3.10
CA ALA A 50 5.61 -1.80 1.66
C ALA A 50 6.94 -1.14 1.28
N LYS A 51 7.46 -1.53 0.12
CA LYS A 51 8.69 -1.00 -0.45
C LYS A 51 8.39 -0.20 -1.71
N ILE A 52 8.87 1.03 -1.76
CA ILE A 52 8.75 1.90 -2.92
C ILE A 52 10.13 1.96 -3.59
N ILE A 53 10.18 1.61 -4.87
CA ILE A 53 11.41 1.64 -5.66
C ILE A 53 11.25 2.68 -6.75
N PHE A 54 12.02 3.76 -6.66
CA PHE A 54 12.03 4.82 -7.66
C PHE A 54 12.90 4.41 -8.85
N PRO A 55 12.42 4.57 -10.10
CA PRO A 55 13.22 4.24 -11.27
C PRO A 55 14.42 5.19 -11.39
N GLN A 56 15.61 4.62 -11.60
CA GLN A 56 16.88 5.33 -11.78
C GLN A 56 16.92 6.12 -13.11
N VAL A 57 16.07 5.75 -14.08
CA VAL A 57 16.04 6.38 -15.41
C VAL A 57 14.70 7.08 -15.61
N ILE A 58 14.70 8.39 -15.43
CA ILE A 58 13.56 9.26 -15.77
C ILE A 58 13.48 9.43 -17.29
N HIS A 59 12.95 8.44 -18.01
CA HIS A 59 12.55 8.66 -19.40
C HIS A 59 11.27 9.51 -19.39
N ARG A 60 11.39 10.75 -19.87
CA ARG A 60 10.42 11.86 -19.88
C ARG A 60 8.98 11.55 -20.38
N ARG A 61 8.68 10.34 -20.83
CA ARG A 61 7.35 9.94 -21.33
C ARG A 61 6.49 9.18 -20.31
N SER A 62 7.05 8.72 -19.19
CA SER A 62 6.35 7.81 -18.27
C SER A 62 5.72 8.46 -17.03
N LEU A 63 5.59 9.80 -16.98
CA LEU A 63 5.04 10.49 -15.80
C LEU A 63 3.52 10.74 -15.87
N ARG A 64 2.85 10.46 -16.99
CA ARG A 64 1.39 10.64 -17.09
C ARG A 64 0.57 9.47 -16.58
N LYS A 65 1.09 8.23 -16.63
CA LYS A 65 0.30 7.02 -16.36
C LYS A 65 0.20 6.63 -14.88
N SER A 66 0.93 7.29 -13.98
CA SER A 66 1.02 6.90 -12.56
C SER A 66 0.12 7.67 -11.60
N TYR A 67 -0.55 8.75 -12.02
CA TYR A 67 -1.31 9.61 -11.10
C TYR A 67 -2.81 9.43 -11.18
N GLU A 68 -3.32 8.70 -12.18
CA GLU A 68 -4.72 8.32 -12.24
C GLU A 68 -4.87 6.97 -11.53
N PRO A 69 -5.71 6.87 -10.48
CA PRO A 69 -6.02 5.58 -9.89
C PRO A 69 -6.58 4.68 -10.99
N ASN A 70 -5.95 3.53 -11.20
CA ASN A 70 -6.38 2.56 -12.20
C ASN A 70 -7.69 1.91 -11.73
N ASP A 71 -8.81 2.54 -12.07
CA ASP A 71 -10.17 2.05 -11.82
C ASP A 71 -10.59 0.98 -12.84
N GLU A 72 -9.99 0.99 -14.03
CA GLU A 72 -10.30 0.06 -15.12
C GLU A 72 -9.65 -1.33 -15.00
N SER A 73 -8.66 -1.54 -14.12
CA SER A 73 -8.00 -2.85 -13.98
C SER A 73 -7.50 -3.12 -12.57
N ALA A 74 -8.27 -3.94 -11.83
CA ALA A 74 -7.85 -4.44 -10.53
C ALA A 74 -6.45 -5.08 -10.63
N ALA A 75 -5.51 -4.61 -9.82
CA ALA A 75 -4.16 -5.17 -9.75
C ALA A 75 -4.15 -6.66 -9.39
N ASN A 76 -5.23 -7.14 -8.74
CA ASN A 76 -5.47 -8.53 -8.44
C ASN A 76 -6.90 -8.93 -8.84
N VAL A 77 -7.04 -9.57 -10.01
CA VAL A 77 -8.34 -10.03 -10.55
C VAL A 77 -9.02 -11.03 -9.62
N ASN A 78 -8.25 -11.90 -8.95
CA ASN A 78 -8.81 -12.89 -8.02
C ASN A 78 -9.41 -12.22 -6.79
N ALA A 79 -8.72 -11.22 -6.22
CA ALA A 79 -9.25 -10.45 -5.10
C ALA A 79 -10.51 -9.67 -5.50
N ALA A 80 -10.52 -9.05 -6.69
CA ALA A 80 -11.70 -8.34 -7.19
C ALA A 80 -12.89 -9.26 -7.45
N LYS A 81 -12.64 -10.47 -7.96
CA LYS A 81 -13.67 -11.50 -8.14
C LYS A 81 -14.22 -11.94 -6.79
N MET A 82 -13.35 -12.28 -5.85
CA MET A 82 -13.73 -12.71 -4.50
C MET A 82 -14.52 -11.62 -3.76
N TRP A 83 -14.10 -10.35 -3.84
CA TRP A 83 -14.84 -9.24 -3.25
C TRP A 83 -16.29 -9.15 -3.74
N ARG A 84 -16.52 -9.42 -5.03
CA ARG A 84 -17.86 -9.35 -5.66
C ARG A 84 -18.69 -10.61 -5.43
N GLU A 85 -18.07 -11.79 -5.45
CA GLU A 85 -18.77 -13.07 -5.46
C GLU A 85 -18.82 -13.76 -4.10
N ASP A 86 -17.82 -13.55 -3.24
CA ASP A 86 -17.70 -14.16 -1.90
C ASP A 86 -17.06 -13.17 -0.90
N ARG A 87 -17.89 -12.24 -0.43
CA ARG A 87 -17.48 -11.19 0.50
C ARG A 87 -16.99 -11.77 1.84
N ALA A 88 -17.58 -12.86 2.31
CA ALA A 88 -17.22 -13.50 3.58
C ALA A 88 -15.81 -14.09 3.52
N GLN A 89 -15.47 -14.80 2.44
CA GLN A 89 -14.12 -15.32 2.24
C GLN A 89 -13.09 -14.19 2.12
N PHE A 90 -13.44 -13.09 1.44
CA PHE A 90 -12.57 -11.92 1.35
C PHE A 90 -12.27 -11.35 2.74
N GLU A 91 -13.30 -11.18 3.58
CA GLU A 91 -13.15 -10.63 4.94
C GLU A 91 -12.32 -11.54 5.83
N LEU A 92 -12.51 -12.86 5.75
CA LEU A 92 -11.69 -13.82 6.50
C LEU A 92 -10.20 -13.73 6.10
N ILE A 93 -9.91 -13.54 4.81
CA ILE A 93 -8.54 -13.36 4.34
C ILE A 93 -7.98 -12.02 4.84
N ALA A 94 -8.77 -10.94 4.77
CA ALA A 94 -8.36 -9.63 5.24
C ALA A 94 -8.07 -9.61 6.76
N ASP A 95 -8.93 -10.22 7.58
CA ASP A 95 -8.72 -10.38 9.03
C ASP A 95 -7.43 -11.15 9.32
N ASN A 96 -7.18 -12.24 8.58
CA ASN A 96 -5.94 -13.01 8.73
C ASN A 96 -4.69 -12.21 8.33
N LEU A 97 -4.80 -11.32 7.33
CA LEU A 97 -3.71 -10.40 6.98
C LEU A 97 -3.46 -9.41 8.12
N VAL A 98 -4.49 -8.76 8.66
CA VAL A 98 -4.38 -7.85 9.81
C VAL A 98 -3.73 -8.57 11.00
N ARG A 99 -4.23 -9.74 11.38
CA ARG A 99 -3.69 -10.56 12.47
C ARG A 99 -2.21 -10.87 12.29
N LYS A 100 -1.80 -11.20 11.06
CA LYS A 100 -0.39 -11.45 10.75
C LYS A 100 0.48 -10.21 11.02
N THR A 101 0.01 -9.01 10.70
CA THR A 101 0.75 -7.76 10.98
C THR A 101 0.89 -7.50 12.49
N LEU A 102 -0.04 -8.00 13.29
CA LEU A 102 -0.08 -7.86 14.74
C LEU A 102 0.53 -9.07 15.48
N CYS A 103 1.17 -10.00 14.75
CA CYS A 103 1.70 -11.25 15.30
C CYS A 103 0.65 -12.10 16.07
N LEU A 104 -0.61 -12.04 15.65
CA LEU A 104 -1.72 -12.82 16.22
C LEU A 104 -1.94 -14.13 15.45
N PRO A 105 -2.48 -15.18 16.11
CA PRO A 105 -2.84 -16.42 15.42
C PRO A 105 -3.97 -16.21 14.40
N PRO A 106 -4.00 -17.02 13.33
CA PRO A 106 -5.01 -16.92 12.29
C PRO A 106 -6.40 -17.23 12.85
N ASN A 107 -7.40 -16.55 12.29
CA ASN A 107 -8.80 -16.83 12.52
C ASN A 107 -9.24 -18.03 11.67
N THR A 108 -9.78 -19.04 12.34
CA THR A 108 -10.27 -20.27 11.73
C THR A 108 -11.79 -20.42 11.85
N SER A 109 -12.50 -19.39 12.30
CA SER A 109 -13.96 -19.40 12.39
C SER A 109 -14.56 -19.29 10.99
N LEU A 110 -15.27 -20.33 10.57
CA LEU A 110 -16.18 -20.35 9.42
C LEU A 110 -17.60 -20.06 9.89
#